data_AF-A0A3A5HQ60-F1
#
_entry.id   AF-A0A3A5HQ60-F1
#
_cell.length_a   1.000
_cell.length_b   1.000
_cell.length_c   1.000
_cell.angle_alpha   90.00
_cell.angle_beta   90.00
_cell.angle_gamma   90.00
#
_symmetry.space_group_name_H-M   'P 1'
#
loop_
_entity.id
_entity.type
_entity.pdbx_description
1 polymer ?
#
loop_
_entity_poly.entity_id
_entity_poly.type
_entity_poly.pdbx_seq_one_letter_code
_entity_poly.pdbx_strand_id
1 'polypeptide(L)'
;MAQISGVSAAIGADTHKVIETPEYEFNGELMVPITQNDGEQEHYLGRLDSTFEVVDGKMTLVDSHGFLYDATNVPADPEIQAIIDDYRAGMNKQ
;
A
#
# COMPACT_ATOMS: atom_id res chain seq x y z
N MET A 1 13.71 1.22 9.14
CA MET A 1 13.11 -0.12 9.02
C MET A 1 12.87 -0.40 7.55
N ALA A 2 13.72 -1.25 6.98
CA ALA A 2 13.70 -1.83 5.63
C ALA A 2 15.06 -2.48 5.30
N GLN A 3 16.02 -2.43 6.24
CA GLN A 3 17.40 -2.93 6.08
C GLN A 3 17.55 -4.45 6.08
N ILE A 4 16.48 -5.19 5.83
CA ILE A 4 16.51 -6.65 5.76
C ILE A 4 16.81 -7.03 4.30
N SER A 5 17.89 -7.78 4.08
CA SER A 5 18.24 -8.31 2.76
C SER A 5 17.07 -9.14 2.19
N GLY A 6 16.85 -9.00 0.88
CA GLY A 6 15.72 -9.63 0.18
C GLY A 6 14.39 -8.88 0.24
N VAL A 7 14.27 -7.79 1.02
CA VAL A 7 13.09 -6.91 0.98
C VAL A 7 13.24 -5.89 -0.14
N SER A 8 12.25 -5.81 -1.03
CA SER A 8 12.24 -4.86 -2.16
C SER A 8 11.25 -3.70 -1.99
N ALA A 9 10.30 -3.80 -1.06
CA ALA A 9 9.39 -2.71 -0.70
C ALA A 9 8.85 -2.96 0.72
N ALA A 10 8.49 -1.89 1.43
CA ALA A 10 7.79 -1.98 2.70
C ALA A 10 6.49 -1.17 2.67
N ILE A 11 5.36 -1.84 2.97
CA ILE A 11 4.05 -1.19 3.11
C ILE A 11 3.73 -1.17 4.60
N GLY A 12 3.87 0.00 5.21
CA GLY A 12 3.59 0.23 6.62
C GLY A 12 2.09 0.33 6.92
N ALA A 13 1.77 0.33 8.22
CA ALA A 13 0.43 0.51 8.76
C ALA A 13 0.53 0.95 10.25
N ASP A 14 -0.57 0.85 10.99
CA ASP A 14 -0.69 1.00 12.46
C ASP A 14 -0.49 2.41 13.03
N THR A 15 0.51 3.15 12.55
CA THR A 15 0.82 4.48 13.09
C THR A 15 -0.06 5.61 12.51
N HIS A 16 -0.99 5.28 11.61
CA HIS A 16 -1.88 6.20 10.88
C HIS A 16 -1.16 7.36 10.17
N LYS A 17 0.13 7.17 9.86
CA LYS A 17 0.89 8.08 9.01
C LYS A 17 0.39 8.03 7.57
N VAL A 18 0.41 9.21 6.96
CA VAL A 18 0.25 9.44 5.52
C VAL A 18 1.63 9.68 4.92
N ILE A 19 2.04 8.86 3.97
CA ILE A 19 3.29 9.01 3.20
C ILE A 19 2.89 9.29 1.75
N GLU A 20 2.81 10.57 1.38
CA GLU A 20 2.36 11.01 0.05
C GLU A 20 3.33 10.59 -1.06
N THR A 21 4.64 10.66 -0.78
CA THR A 21 5.72 10.20 -1.66
C THR A 21 6.53 9.16 -0.91
N PRO A 22 6.87 8.01 -1.52
CA PRO A 22 7.61 6.96 -0.81
C PRO A 22 8.87 7.50 -0.15
N GLU A 23 9.07 7.13 1.11
CA GLU A 23 10.36 7.26 1.76
C GLU A 23 11.28 6.15 1.26
N TYR A 24 12.60 6.35 1.33
CA TYR A 24 13.56 5.35 0.86
C TYR A 24 14.62 5.06 1.90
N GLU A 25 14.95 3.78 2.07
CA GLU A 25 16.00 3.33 2.97
C GLU A 25 16.90 2.31 2.28
N PHE A 26 18.22 2.50 2.37
CA PHE A 26 19.18 1.57 1.80
C PHE A 26 19.33 0.33 2.68
N ASN A 27 19.15 -0.87 2.12
CA ASN A 27 19.25 -2.14 2.86
C ASN A 27 20.62 -2.85 2.73
N GLY A 28 21.61 -2.19 2.12
CA GLY A 28 22.89 -2.80 1.78
C GLY A 28 22.98 -3.30 0.34
N GLU A 29 21.85 -3.42 -0.36
CA GLU A 29 21.77 -3.91 -1.75
C GLU A 29 21.03 -2.91 -2.65
N LEU A 30 19.91 -2.34 -2.19
CA LEU A 30 19.06 -1.44 -2.97
C LEU A 30 18.37 -0.39 -2.08
N MET A 31 17.81 0.63 -2.71
CA MET A 31 16.94 1.62 -2.06
C MET A 31 15.52 1.05 -1.98
N VAL A 32 15.06 0.72 -0.77
CA VAL A 32 13.74 0.14 -0.54
C VAL A 32 12.72 1.27 -0.42
N PRO A 33 11.69 1.36 -1.28
CA PRO A 33 10.57 2.27 -1.09
C PRO A 33 9.70 1.84 0.10
N ILE A 34 9.29 2.82 0.89
CA ILE A 34 8.44 2.67 2.07
C ILE A 34 7.21 3.57 1.90
N THR A 35 6.02 2.98 2.00
CA THR A 35 4.73 3.71 1.88
C THR A 35 3.81 3.36 3.03
N GLN A 36 2.94 4.29 3.42
CA GLN A 36 1.86 4.07 4.37
C GLN A 36 0.72 5.05 4.05
N ASN A 37 -0.52 4.57 4.06
CA ASN A 37 -1.61 5.22 3.35
C ASN A 37 -2.79 5.61 4.27
N ASP A 38 -2.53 5.92 5.54
CA ASP A 38 -3.55 5.99 6.60
C ASP A 38 -4.52 4.76 6.61
N GLY A 39 -5.50 4.77 7.50
CA GLY A 39 -6.56 3.75 7.48
C GLY A 39 -7.69 3.94 8.49
N GLU A 40 -7.69 5.00 9.30
CA GLU A 40 -8.75 5.20 10.30
C GLU A 40 -9.80 6.23 9.89
N GLN A 41 -9.37 7.48 9.69
CA GLN A 41 -10.30 8.61 9.51
C GLN A 41 -10.21 9.18 8.10
N GLU A 42 -9.04 9.07 7.46
CA GLU A 42 -8.83 9.47 6.08
C GLU A 42 -8.84 8.23 5.18
N HIS A 43 -9.39 8.40 3.98
CA HIS A 43 -9.57 7.31 3.03
C HIS A 43 -8.56 7.52 1.91
N TYR A 44 -7.36 6.93 2.01
CA TYR A 44 -6.43 6.91 0.90
C TYR A 44 -6.25 5.52 0.30
N LEU A 45 -5.96 5.51 -1.00
CA LEU A 45 -5.45 4.35 -1.70
C LEU A 45 -4.03 4.66 -2.15
N GLY A 46 -3.04 4.01 -1.54
CA GLY A 46 -1.67 4.08 -2.03
C GLY A 46 -1.42 3.04 -3.13
N ARG A 47 -0.61 3.45 -4.10
CA ARG A 47 -0.13 2.61 -5.20
C ARG A 47 1.39 2.74 -5.27
N LEU A 48 2.07 1.61 -5.37
CA LEU A 48 3.50 1.55 -5.58
C LEU A 48 3.76 0.75 -6.87
N ASP A 49 4.28 1.44 -7.87
CA ASP A 49 4.76 0.83 -9.10
C ASP A 49 6.25 0.49 -8.91
N SER A 50 6.65 -0.72 -9.29
CA SER A 50 8.02 -1.21 -9.12
C SER A 50 8.49 -1.92 -10.38
N THR A 51 9.67 -1.56 -10.86
CA THR A 51 10.27 -2.12 -12.06
C THR A 51 11.45 -3.00 -11.67
N PHE A 52 11.40 -4.26 -12.08
CA PHE A 52 12.46 -5.23 -11.84
C PHE A 52 13.14 -5.65 -13.14
N GLU A 53 14.45 -5.79 -13.09
CA GLU A 53 15.27 -6.33 -14.18
C GLU A 53 16.06 -7.54 -13.71
N VAL A 54 16.48 -8.39 -14.66
CA VAL A 54 17.39 -9.50 -14.36
C VAL A 54 18.83 -9.02 -14.54
N VAL A 55 19.55 -8.85 -13.44
CA VAL A 55 20.98 -8.47 -13.40
C VAL A 55 21.77 -9.64 -12.82
N ASP A 56 22.75 -10.14 -13.57
CA ASP A 56 23.58 -11.29 -13.18
C ASP A 56 22.77 -12.53 -12.72
N GLY A 57 21.64 -12.78 -13.39
CA GLY A 57 20.74 -13.90 -13.08
C GLY A 57 19.85 -13.70 -11.84
N LYS A 58 19.82 -12.49 -11.27
CA LYS A 58 18.96 -12.13 -10.14
C LYS A 58 17.94 -11.08 -10.54
N MET A 59 16.72 -11.18 -10.03
CA MET A 59 15.71 -10.15 -10.19
C MET A 59 16.02 -9.00 -9.21
N THR A 60 16.27 -7.81 -9.75
CA THR A 60 16.73 -6.63 -9.01
C THR A 60 15.75 -5.49 -9.25
N LEU A 61 15.33 -4.81 -8.18
CA LEU A 61 14.56 -3.58 -8.28
C LEU A 61 15.45 -2.48 -8.85
N VAL A 62 15.06 -1.89 -9.99
CA VAL A 62 15.83 -0.84 -10.66
C VAL A 62 15.14 0.52 -10.59
N ASP A 63 13.83 0.55 -10.39
CA ASP A 63 13.06 1.78 -10.26
C ASP A 63 11.76 1.53 -9.47
N SER A 64 11.27 2.56 -8.80
CA SER A 64 9.97 2.53 -8.12
C SER A 64 9.35 3.92 -8.03
N HIS A 65 8.04 3.98 -8.13
CA HIS A 65 7.29 5.22 -8.01
C HIS A 65 6.00 5.02 -7.22
N GLY A 66 5.74 5.91 -6.26
CA GLY A 66 4.53 5.84 -5.44
C GLY A 66 3.54 6.93 -5.79
N PHE A 67 2.26 6.62 -5.58
CA PHE A 67 1.15 7.54 -5.68
C PHE A 67 0.24 7.34 -4.48
N LEU A 68 -0.33 8.43 -4.00
CA LEU A 68 -1.38 8.40 -2.99
C LEU A 68 -2.63 9.06 -3.56
N TYR A 69 -3.73 8.32 -3.59
CA TYR A 69 -5.02 8.81 -4.06
C TYR A 69 -5.92 9.09 -2.86
N ASP A 70 -6.43 10.31 -2.74
CA ASP A 70 -7.54 10.63 -1.83
C ASP A 70 -8.84 10.01 -2.38
N ALA A 71 -9.39 9.08 -1.61
CA ALA A 71 -10.60 8.32 -1.92
C ALA A 71 -11.83 8.81 -1.12
N THR A 72 -11.73 9.91 -0.37
CA THR A 72 -12.81 10.42 0.50
C THR A 72 -14.14 10.63 -0.23
N ASN A 73 -14.08 11.02 -1.50
CA ASN A 73 -15.27 11.30 -2.34
C ASN A 73 -15.49 10.26 -3.45
N VAL A 74 -14.82 9.12 -3.39
CA VAL A 74 -15.02 8.04 -4.37
C VAL A 74 -16.32 7.30 -4.02
N PRO A 75 -17.28 7.17 -4.96
CA PRO A 75 -18.49 6.41 -4.72
C PRO A 75 -18.19 4.96 -4.34
N ALA A 76 -18.97 4.41 -3.41
CA ALA A 76 -18.87 3.00 -3.07
C ALA A 76 -19.18 2.13 -4.29
N ASP A 77 -18.44 1.03 -4.43
CA ASP A 77 -18.75 0.02 -5.43
C ASP A 77 -20.10 -0.66 -5.09
N PRO A 78 -21.07 -0.71 -6.03
CA PRO A 78 -22.42 -1.21 -5.74
C PRO A 78 -22.44 -2.71 -5.40
N GLU A 79 -21.52 -3.51 -5.93
CA GLU A 79 -21.44 -4.94 -5.63
C GLU A 79 -20.89 -5.17 -4.23
N ILE A 80 -19.84 -4.43 -3.85
CA ILE A 80 -19.30 -4.47 -2.48
C ILE A 80 -20.31 -3.93 -1.47
N GLN A 81 -21.03 -2.86 -1.81
CA GLN A 81 -22.08 -2.31 -0.96
C GLN A 81 -23.19 -3.34 -0.71
N ALA A 82 -23.62 -4.07 -1.74
CA ALA A 82 -24.62 -5.13 -1.59
C ALA A 82 -24.14 -6.26 -0.65
N ILE A 83 -22.86 -6.64 -0.71
CA ILE A 83 -22.27 -7.63 0.20
C ILE A 83 -22.33 -7.12 1.65
N ILE A 84 -21.92 -5.87 1.90
CA ILE A 84 -21.94 -5.26 3.24
C ILE A 84 -23.38 -5.20 3.80
N ASP A 85 -24.34 -4.82 2.97
CA ASP A 85 -25.74 -4.70 3.37
C ASP A 85 -26.36 -6.06 3.75
N ASP A 86 -25.99 -7.13 3.04
CA ASP A 86 -26.41 -8.50 3.39
C ASP A 86 -25.87 -8.92 4.77
N TYR A 87 -24.57 -8.69 5.04
CA TYR A 87 -23.99 -8.97 6.36
C TYR A 87 -24.67 -8.18 7.48
N ARG A 88 -24.94 -6.88 7.26
CA ARG A 88 -25.64 -6.01 8.23
C ARG A 88 -27.06 -6.48 8.51
N ALA A 89 -27.79 -6.90 7.48
CA ALA A 89 -29.14 -7.44 7.65
C ALA A 89 -29.16 -8.72 8.49
N GLY A 90 -28.08 -9.52 8.44
CA GLY A 90 -27.89 -10.69 9.30
C GLY A 90 -27.59 -10.33 10.75
N MET A 91 -26.80 -9.29 11.00
CA MET A 91 -26.43 -8.84 12.35
C MET A 91 -27.61 -8.23 13.12
N ASN A 92 -28.52 -7.53 12.44
CA ASN A 92 -29.70 -6.91 13.06
C ASN A 92 -30.80 -7.92 13.45
N LYS A 93 -30.58 -9.22 13.23
CA LYS A 93 -31.52 -10.31 13.58
C LYS A 93 -31.10 -11.09 14.85
N GLN A 94 -30.00 -10.71 15.50
CA GLN A 94 -29.61 -11.19 16.84
C GLN A 94 -30.04 -10.19 17.91
#